data_AF-A0A2E2DXG0-F1
#
_entry.id   AF-A0A2E2DXG0-F1
#
_cell.length_a   1.000
_cell.length_b   1.000
_cell.length_c   1.000
_cell.angle_alpha   90.00
_cell.angle_beta   90.00
_cell.angle_gamma   90.00
#
_symmetry.space_group_name_H-M   'P 1'
#
loop_
_entity.id
_entity.type
_entity.pdbx_description
1 polymer ?
#
loop_
_entity_poly.entity_id
_entity_poly.type
_entity_poly.pdbx_seq_one_letter_code
_entity_poly.pdbx_strand_id
1 'polypeptide(L)' 'MKAKIRSSQEPKLASLFVSNKGLCVNFEEDVEGVSPGQACVFYDANNSSRVLGGGWITQ' A
#
# COMPACT_ATOMS: atom_id res chain seq x y z
N MET A 1 -2.30 -8.88 -1.70
CA MET A 1 -2.37 -8.29 -0.34
C MET A 1 -3.32 -7.11 -0.38
N LYS A 2 -3.63 -6.44 0.74
CA LYS A 2 -4.27 -5.13 0.70
C LYS A 2 -3.30 -4.04 1.15
N ALA A 3 -3.41 -2.85 0.60
CA ALA A 3 -2.59 -1.70 0.95
C ALA A 3 -3.46 -0.47 1.26
N LYS A 4 -2.99 0.37 2.18
CA LYS A 4 -3.68 1.58 2.65
C LYS A 4 -2.71 2.74 2.76
N ILE A 5 -3.06 3.87 2.15
CA ILE A 5 -2.20 5.07 2.08
C ILE A 5 -2.66 6.22 3.00
N ARG A 6 -3.90 6.16 3.49
CA ARG A 6 -4.51 7.15 4.39
C ARG A 6 -5.30 6.44 5.47
N SER A 7 -5.22 6.90 6.71
CA SER A 7 -5.93 6.31 7.85
C SER A 7 -7.46 6.26 7.67
N SER A 8 -8.04 7.23 6.96
CA SER A 8 -9.47 7.34 6.70
C SER A 8 -9.99 6.50 5.53
N GLN A 9 -9.11 5.90 4.72
CA GLN A 9 -9.52 5.07 3.57
C GLN A 9 -9.56 3.58 3.93
N GLU A 10 -10.42 2.82 3.27
CA GLU A 10 -10.38 1.36 3.32
C GLU A 10 -9.13 0.82 2.60
N PRO A 11 -8.50 -0.27 3.10
CA PRO A 11 -7.41 -0.92 2.37
C PRO A 11 -7.89 -1.52 1.04
N LYS A 12 -7.18 -1.22 -0.05
CA LYS A 12 -7.49 -1.72 -1.41
C LYS A 12 -6.57 -2.87 -1.81
N LEU A 13 -7.03 -3.72 -2.72
CA LEU A 13 -6.19 -4.79 -3.27
C LEU A 13 -4.97 -4.22 -3.99
N ALA A 14 -3.82 -4.82 -3.71
CA ALA A 14 -2.55 -4.42 -4.30
C ALA A 14 -1.58 -5.60 -4.41
N SER A 15 -0.71 -5.50 -5.41
CA SER A 15 0.45 -6.36 -5.62
C SER A 15 1.73 -5.62 -5.23
N LEU A 16 2.69 -6.39 -4.71
CA LEU A 16 4.00 -5.90 -4.30
C LEU A 16 5.04 -6.52 -5.22
N PHE A 17 5.95 -5.71 -5.75
CA PHE A 17 7.05 -6.20 -6.58
C PHE A 17 8.30 -5.35 -6.35
N VAL A 18 9.45 -5.94 -6.62
CA VAL A 18 10.75 -5.27 -6.50
C VAL A 18 11.16 -4.79 -7.89
N SER A 19 11.61 -3.55 -7.98
CA SER A 19 12.21 -2.95 -9.18
C SER A 19 13.60 -2.41 -8.86
N ASN A 20 14.30 -1.90 -9.88
CA ASN A 20 15.59 -1.23 -9.71
C ASN A 20 15.51 0.03 -8.82
N LYS A 21 14.30 0.56 -8.58
CA LYS A 21 14.06 1.72 -7.72
C LYS A 21 13.65 1.34 -6.29
N GLY A 22 13.61 0.04 -5.99
CA GLY A 22 13.19 -0.49 -4.69
C GLY A 22 11.82 -1.17 -4.76
N LEU A 23 11.10 -1.11 -3.64
CA LEU A 23 9.82 -1.78 -3.47
C LEU A 23 8.68 -0.95 -4.09
N CYS A 24 7.94 -1.55 -5.01
CA CYS A 24 6.83 -0.92 -5.70
C CYS A 24 5.51 -1.60 -5.32
N VAL A 25 4.46 -0.79 -5.24
CA VAL A 25 3.10 -1.22 -4.93
C VAL A 25 2.22 -0.85 -6.11
N ASN A 26 1.53 -1.82 -6.71
CA ASN A 26 0.53 -1.56 -7.74
C ASN A 26 -0.86 -1.88 -7.19
N PHE A 27 -1.74 -0.89 -7.19
CA PHE A 27 -3.13 -1.08 -6.81
C PHE A 27 -3.93 -1.63 -7.99
N GLU A 28 -4.91 -2.49 -7.70
CA GLU A 28 -5.82 -3.01 -8.74
C GLU A 28 -6.87 -1.98 -9.19
N GLU A 29 -7.11 -0.97 -8.33
CA GLU A 29 -7.99 0.15 -8.61
C GLU A 29 -7.21 1.47 -8.46
N ASP A 30 -7.70 2.52 -9.12
CA ASP A 30 -7.16 3.86 -8.93
C ASP A 30 -7.27 4.31 -7.47
N VAL A 31 -6.21 4.99 -7.02
CA VAL A 31 -6.10 5.54 -5.68
C VAL A 31 -5.79 7.02 -5.77
N GLU A 32 -6.71 7.84 -5.27
CA GLU A 32 -6.55 9.28 -5.24
C GLU A 32 -5.68 9.74 -4.06
N GLY A 33 -4.94 10.82 -4.30
CA GLY A 33 -4.23 11.52 -3.24
C GLY A 33 -3.02 10.74 -2.70
N VAL A 34 -2.35 10.00 -3.58
CA VAL A 34 -1.00 9.45 -3.35
C VAL A 34 0.00 10.59 -3.40
N SER A 35 0.80 10.74 -2.36
CA SER A 35 1.79 11.80 -2.24
C SER A 35 3.03 11.30 -1.50
N PRO A 36 4.24 11.70 -1.94
CA PRO A 36 5.46 11.40 -1.22
C PRO A 36 5.39 11.84 0.25
N GLY A 37 5.92 11.01 1.15
CA GLY A 37 5.87 11.23 2.60
C GLY A 37 4.68 10.60 3.32
N GLN A 38 3.65 10.15 2.60
CA GLN A 38 2.58 9.35 3.21
C GLN A 38 3.07 7.94 3.58
N ALA A 39 2.41 7.34 4.57
CA ALA A 39 2.64 5.94 4.92
C ALA A 39 1.79 5.04 4.02
N CYS A 40 2.38 3.96 3.50
CA CYS A 40 1.68 2.86 2.85
C CYS A 40 1.79 1.62 3.75
N VAL A 41 0.65 1.13 4.23
CA VAL A 41 0.56 -0.01 5.16
C VAL A 41 -0.03 -1.21 4.45
N PHE A 42 0.60 -2.38 4.64
CA PHE A 42 0.21 -3.64 4.02
C PHE A 42 -0.54 -4.52 5.01
N TYR A 43 -1.65 -5.10 4.54
CA TYR A 43 -2.54 -5.97 5.31
C TYR A 43 -2.67 -7.32 4.61
N ASP A 44 -2.89 -8.36 5.41
CA ASP A 44 -3.22 -9.69 4.92
C ASP A 44 -4.53 -9.63 4.12
N ALA A 45 -4.55 -10.24 2.94
CA ALA A 45 -5.72 -10.18 2.05
C ALA A 45 -6.92 -10.90 2.66
N ASN A 46 -6.68 -11.96 3.44
CA ASN A 46 -7.70 -12.78 4.07
C ASN A 46 -8.03 -12.30 5.50
N ASN A 47 -7.18 -11.46 6.10
CA ASN A 47 -7.38 -10.93 7.44
C ASN A 47 -6.92 -9.46 7.54
N SER A 48 -7.85 -8.53 7.30
CA SER A 48 -7.59 -7.08 7.35
C SER A 48 -7.14 -6.54 8.72
N SER A 49 -7.27 -7.32 9.80
CA SER A 49 -6.76 -6.92 11.13
C SER A 49 -5.25 -7.20 11.28
N ARG A 50 -4.68 -8.06 10.43
CA ARG A 50 -3.27 -8.42 10.45
C ARG A 50 -2.47 -7.48 9.55
N VAL A 51 -1.57 -6.71 10.16
CA VAL A 51 -0.58 -5.88 9.47
C VAL A 51 0.61 -6.75 9.08
N LEU A 52 0.98 -6.71 7.79
CA LEU A 52 2.16 -7.39 7.25
C LEU A 52 3.41 -6.51 7.28
N GLY A 53 3.22 -5.19 7.31
CA GLY A 53 4.30 -4.19 7.35
C GLY A 53 3.85 -2.87 6.72
N GLY A 54 4.82 -2.04 6.36
CA GLY A 54 4.57 -0.79 5.67
C GLY A 54 5.85 -0.01 5.43
N GLY A 55 5.71 1.14 4.78
CA GLY A 55 6.80 2.06 4.51
C GLY A 55 6.30 3.44 4.13
N TRP A 56 7.22 4.32 3.74
CA TRP A 56 6.88 5.66 3.24
C TRP A 56 6.91 5.69 1.72
N ILE A 57 5.91 6.35 1.14
CA ILE A 57 5.84 6.59 -0.30
C ILE A 57 6.92 7.62 -0.66
N THR A 58 7.76 7.28 -1.62
CA THR A 58 8.87 8.14 -2.07
C THR A 58 8.68 8.69 -3.48
N GLN A 59 7.82 8.05 -4.28
CA GLN A 59 7.51 8.38 -5.67
C GLN A 59 6.18 7.76 -6.07
#